data_AF-A0A926JU02-F1
#
_entry.id   AF-A0A926JU02-F1
#
_cell.length_a   1.000
_cell.length_b   1.000
_cell.length_c   1.000
_cell.angle_alpha   90.00
_cell.angle_beta   90.00
_cell.angle_gamma   90.00
#
_symmetry.space_group_name_H-M   'P 1'
#
loop_
_entity.id
_entity.type
_entity.pdbx_description
1 polymer ?
#
loop_
_entity_poly.entity_id
_entity_poly.type
_entity_poly.pdbx_seq_one_letter_code
_entity_poly.pdbx_strand_id
1 'polypeptide(L)'
;MKTMKSYVILSLMGIGLLFTSCDNDPKDESMDPQQEVGKEVLDKIASLELNTDDVTLTDVTLPDGTVRTDYLVEGDILISAEQLASMELHGGVESEQYHTYNLVNSPRTINVIGYTGSSQGLSTKMQTALQQAIDNYNDQNLGLTFTLTFGTNYNPYDIVVYSPSGGAGGQAGFPSGGDPYKWVQIYSGLNNYTTTVNRHVIMHEIGHCIGMRHTDWFSRQSCGQNSNEGEGSVGAVHIPGTPTGYDANSVMLACFNTGSSGEWGYYDQIALDYLY
;
A
#
# COMPACT_ATOMS: atom_id res chain seq x y z
N MET A 1 1.59 12.16 92.76
CA MET A 1 2.88 12.85 93.00
C MET A 1 3.95 12.15 92.19
N LYS A 2 4.86 12.96 91.61
CA LYS A 2 6.04 12.67 90.78
C LYS A 2 6.73 11.34 91.18
N THR A 3 7.34 10.59 90.26
CA THR A 3 8.73 10.88 89.82
C THR A 3 9.11 10.09 88.55
N MET A 4 9.63 10.80 87.54
CA MET A 4 11.00 10.71 86.97
C MET A 4 11.24 9.51 86.04
N LYS A 5 11.23 9.67 84.71
CA LYS A 5 12.25 10.24 83.78
C LYS A 5 13.64 9.59 83.84
N SER A 6 14.02 9.08 82.65
CA SER A 6 15.34 9.11 81.98
C SER A 6 16.17 7.82 81.87
N TYR A 7 16.17 7.32 80.64
CA TYR A 7 17.27 6.91 79.75
C TYR A 7 18.35 5.93 80.22
N VAL A 8 18.46 4.80 79.50
CA VAL A 8 19.71 4.08 79.26
C VAL A 8 19.89 3.92 77.75
N ILE A 9 21.04 4.41 77.28
CA ILE A 9 21.63 4.22 75.95
C ILE A 9 22.44 2.91 76.01
N LEU A 10 22.32 2.02 75.02
CA LEU A 10 23.49 1.32 74.47
C LEU A 10 23.21 0.68 73.09
N SER A 11 24.10 1.02 72.17
CA SER A 11 24.28 0.56 70.79
C SER A 11 24.47 -0.95 70.65
N LEU A 12 23.97 -1.57 69.58
CA LEU A 12 24.67 -2.63 68.82
C LEU A 12 24.11 -2.79 67.38
N MET A 13 24.80 -2.14 66.43
CA MET A 13 25.30 -2.65 65.15
C MET A 13 24.55 -3.77 64.39
N GLY A 14 24.02 -3.43 63.20
CA GLY A 14 24.21 -4.19 61.95
C GLY A 14 23.13 -5.18 61.51
N ILE A 15 22.41 -4.83 60.43
CA ILE A 15 22.34 -5.54 59.13
C ILE A 15 21.26 -4.86 58.28
N GLY A 16 21.67 -4.34 57.13
CA GLY A 16 20.78 -3.74 56.14
C GLY A 16 20.02 -4.81 55.36
N LEU A 17 18.71 -4.59 55.24
CA LEU A 17 17.84 -5.21 54.24
C LEU A 17 17.02 -4.07 53.62
N LEU A 18 17.50 -3.56 52.49
CA LEU A 18 16.72 -2.68 51.62
C LEU A 18 15.74 -3.56 50.85
N PHE A 19 14.48 -3.58 51.26
CA PHE A 19 13.40 -4.09 50.43
C PHE A 19 13.01 -2.99 49.44
N THR A 20 13.43 -3.12 48.19
CA THR A 20 12.91 -2.32 47.07
C THR A 20 11.71 -3.06 46.48
N SER A 21 10.50 -2.63 46.84
CA SER A 21 9.27 -3.06 46.17
C SER A 21 8.95 -2.03 45.09
N CYS A 22 9.27 -2.36 43.83
CA CYS A 22 8.68 -1.68 42.68
C CYS A 22 7.57 -2.58 42.14
N ASP A 23 6.32 -2.15 42.36
CA ASP A 23 5.18 -2.57 41.55
C ASP A 23 5.47 -2.13 40.11
N ASN A 24 5.59 -3.10 39.21
CA ASN A 24 5.54 -2.85 37.78
C ASN A 24 4.18 -3.35 37.28
N ASP A 25 3.18 -2.48 37.35
CA ASP A 25 2.05 -2.56 36.42
C ASP A 25 2.60 -2.33 35.01
N PRO A 26 2.38 -3.24 34.04
CA PRO A 26 2.75 -2.99 32.66
C PRO A 26 1.82 -1.90 32.11
N LYS A 27 2.38 -0.71 31.90
CA LYS A 27 1.79 0.27 31.01
C LYS A 27 1.83 -0.31 29.61
N ASP A 28 0.68 -0.34 28.94
CA ASP A 28 0.61 -0.41 27.48
C ASP A 28 1.36 0.82 26.94
N GLU A 29 2.65 0.68 26.70
CA GLU A 29 3.38 1.56 25.80
C GLU A 29 2.97 1.15 24.40
N SER A 30 2.05 1.91 23.78
CA SER A 30 1.79 1.80 22.35
C SER A 30 3.10 2.04 21.63
N MET A 31 3.71 0.98 21.09
CA MET A 31 4.91 1.08 20.28
C MET A 31 4.61 1.95 19.06
N ASP A 32 5.56 2.80 18.68
CA ASP A 32 5.48 3.57 17.44
C ASP A 32 5.40 2.59 16.26
N PRO A 33 4.39 2.67 15.36
CA PRO A 33 4.29 1.79 14.20
C PRO A 33 5.58 1.71 13.35
N GLN A 34 6.35 2.81 13.26
CA GLN A 34 7.64 2.79 12.56
C GLN A 34 8.71 1.95 13.28
N GLN A 35 8.62 1.86 14.61
CA GLN A 35 9.52 1.04 15.41
C GLN A 35 9.28 -0.47 15.18
N GLU A 36 8.06 -0.87 14.79
CA GLU A 36 7.74 -2.26 14.43
C GLU A 36 8.30 -2.66 13.05
N VAL A 37 8.32 -1.73 12.08
CA VAL A 37 8.87 -1.97 10.73
C VAL A 37 10.40 -2.08 10.75
N GLY A 38 11.06 -1.29 11.61
CA GLY A 38 12.51 -1.31 11.81
C GLY A 38 13.28 -0.51 10.77
N LYS A 39 14.42 0.07 11.19
CA LYS A 39 15.21 1.02 10.38
C LYS A 39 15.75 0.42 9.07
N GLU A 40 16.19 -0.84 9.07
CA GLU A 40 16.74 -1.47 7.86
C GLU A 40 15.68 -1.60 6.75
N VAL A 41 14.43 -1.90 7.13
CA VAL A 41 13.31 -1.98 6.19
C VAL A 41 12.97 -0.59 5.64
N LEU A 42 12.91 0.43 6.51
CA LEU A 42 12.68 1.81 6.08
C LEU A 42 13.80 2.31 5.15
N ASP A 43 15.07 2.04 5.48
CA ASP A 43 16.21 2.38 4.63
C ASP A 43 16.13 1.65 3.27
N LYS A 44 15.64 0.40 3.24
CA LYS A 44 15.40 -0.36 2.00
C LYS A 44 14.24 0.23 1.17
N ILE A 45 13.12 0.58 1.79
CA ILE A 45 11.97 1.21 1.12
C ILE A 45 12.38 2.58 0.55
N ALA A 46 13.12 3.38 1.31
CA ALA A 46 13.69 4.65 0.85
C ALA A 46 14.63 4.45 -0.35
N SER A 47 15.43 3.36 -0.37
CA SER A 47 16.28 3.03 -1.53
C SER A 47 15.50 2.62 -2.78
N LEU A 48 14.22 2.29 -2.66
CA LEU A 48 13.29 2.05 -3.78
C LEU A 48 12.46 3.29 -4.12
N GLU A 49 12.76 4.38 -3.42
CA GLU A 49 12.21 5.71 -3.63
C GLU A 49 10.69 5.69 -3.49
N LEU A 50 10.27 5.09 -2.37
CA LEU A 50 8.91 5.05 -1.87
C LEU A 50 8.85 5.87 -0.59
N ASN A 51 7.69 6.47 -0.30
CA ASN A 51 7.52 7.20 0.95
C ASN A 51 7.66 6.26 2.17
N THR A 52 8.43 6.70 3.16
CA THR A 52 8.66 5.97 4.42
C THR A 52 7.89 6.52 5.63
N ASP A 53 7.18 7.64 5.49
CA ASP A 53 6.57 8.39 6.60
C ASP A 53 5.45 7.60 7.29
N ASP A 54 4.69 6.79 6.55
CA ASP A 54 3.50 6.09 7.03
C ASP A 54 3.53 4.58 6.81
N VAL A 55 4.72 3.99 6.67
CA VAL A 55 4.87 2.55 6.47
C VAL A 55 4.40 1.80 7.72
N THR A 56 3.52 0.82 7.51
CA THR A 56 2.97 -0.03 8.58
C THR A 56 2.99 -1.50 8.18
N LEU A 57 2.88 -2.41 9.16
CA LEU A 57 2.60 -3.82 8.90
C LEU A 57 1.08 -4.03 8.82
N THR A 58 0.63 -4.83 7.86
CA THR A 58 -0.79 -5.16 7.69
C THR A 58 -0.99 -6.64 7.40
N ASP A 59 -2.03 -7.23 7.98
CA ASP A 59 -2.43 -8.61 7.73
C ASP A 59 -3.38 -8.68 6.53
N VAL A 60 -2.95 -9.38 5.48
CA VAL A 60 -3.69 -9.61 4.26
C VAL A 60 -4.27 -11.02 4.28
N THR A 61 -5.60 -11.12 4.28
CA THR A 61 -6.31 -12.40 4.13
C THR A 61 -6.63 -12.67 2.67
N LEU A 62 -6.10 -13.75 2.12
CA LEU A 62 -6.31 -14.19 0.74
C LEU A 62 -7.62 -14.97 0.57
N PRO A 63 -8.12 -15.15 -0.68
CA PRO A 63 -9.37 -15.88 -0.96
C PRO A 63 -9.47 -17.33 -0.44
N ASP A 64 -8.34 -18.01 -0.22
CA ASP A 64 -8.29 -19.34 0.41
C ASP A 64 -8.27 -19.31 1.95
N GLY A 65 -8.29 -18.11 2.55
CA GLY A 65 -8.22 -17.89 3.99
C GLY A 65 -6.80 -17.84 4.56
N THR A 66 -5.76 -17.98 3.72
CA THR A 66 -4.37 -17.77 4.15
C THR A 66 -4.18 -16.31 4.55
N VAL A 67 -3.53 -16.09 5.68
CA VAL A 67 -3.14 -14.75 6.15
C VAL A 67 -1.63 -14.61 5.98
N ARG A 68 -1.21 -13.48 5.43
CA ARG A 68 0.20 -13.07 5.41
C ARG A 68 0.32 -11.63 5.89
N THR A 69 1.46 -11.29 6.46
CA THR A 69 1.75 -9.92 6.90
C THR A 69 2.64 -9.26 5.84
N ASP A 70 2.17 -8.14 5.29
CA ASP A 70 2.87 -7.35 4.29
C ASP A 70 3.20 -5.96 4.87
N TYR A 71 4.17 -5.26 4.27
CA TYR A 71 4.35 -3.83 4.48
C TYR A 71 3.30 -3.08 3.66
N LEU A 72 2.54 -2.20 4.31
CA LEU A 72 1.68 -1.22 3.66
C LEU A 72 2.43 0.09 3.53
N VAL A 73 2.58 0.55 2.28
CA VAL A 73 3.32 1.75 1.90
C VAL A 73 2.35 2.68 1.17
N GLU A 74 2.43 3.99 1.41
CA GLU A 74 1.62 5.01 0.72
C GLU A 74 0.09 4.82 0.80
N GLY A 75 -0.39 3.95 1.70
CA GLY A 75 -1.80 3.70 2.00
C GLY A 75 -2.46 2.55 1.22
N ASP A 76 -1.92 2.16 0.07
CA ASP A 76 -2.52 1.13 -0.82
C ASP A 76 -1.51 0.19 -1.51
N ILE A 77 -0.20 0.38 -1.30
CA ILE A 77 0.83 -0.48 -1.87
C ILE A 77 1.28 -1.53 -0.84
N LEU A 78 1.05 -2.80 -1.16
CA LEU A 78 1.49 -3.96 -0.39
C LEU A 78 2.81 -4.48 -0.93
N ILE A 79 3.78 -4.67 -0.03
CA ILE A 79 5.08 -5.26 -0.34
C ILE A 79 5.36 -6.37 0.69
N SER A 80 5.46 -7.61 0.23
CA SER A 80 5.89 -8.70 1.12
C SER A 80 7.37 -8.58 1.46
N ALA A 81 7.82 -9.19 2.56
CA ALA A 81 9.25 -9.18 2.91
C ALA A 81 10.13 -9.81 1.82
N GLU A 82 9.67 -10.89 1.19
CA GLU A 82 10.37 -11.54 0.08
C GLU A 82 10.44 -10.63 -1.14
N GLN A 83 9.34 -9.95 -1.47
CA GLN A 83 9.31 -8.99 -2.57
C GLN A 83 10.29 -7.85 -2.30
N LEU A 84 10.23 -7.23 -1.12
CA LEU A 84 11.13 -6.14 -0.73
C LEU A 84 12.61 -6.54 -0.83
N ALA A 85 12.94 -7.76 -0.42
CA ALA A 85 14.30 -8.30 -0.51
C ALA A 85 14.75 -8.53 -1.97
N SER A 86 13.83 -8.84 -2.88
CA SER A 86 14.10 -9.09 -4.30
C SER A 86 14.13 -7.82 -5.17
N MET A 87 13.57 -6.71 -4.67
CA MET A 87 13.54 -5.45 -5.41
C MET A 87 14.93 -4.81 -5.42
N GLU A 88 15.49 -4.55 -6.60
CA GLU A 88 16.74 -3.83 -6.78
C GLU A 88 16.55 -2.64 -7.74
N LEU A 89 17.30 -1.57 -7.51
CA LEU A 89 17.45 -0.48 -8.48
C LEU A 89 18.31 -0.98 -9.65
N HIS A 90 17.70 -1.32 -10.77
CA HIS A 90 18.44 -1.60 -12.01
C HIS A 90 18.57 -0.33 -12.84
N GLY A 91 19.74 0.32 -12.77
CA GLY A 91 20.11 1.46 -13.60
C GLY A 91 19.73 2.81 -12.98
N GLY A 92 20.72 3.47 -12.37
CA GLY A 92 20.51 4.81 -11.78
C GLY A 92 20.18 5.84 -12.84
N VAL A 93 19.10 6.60 -12.66
CA VAL A 93 18.77 7.83 -13.41
C VAL A 93 17.94 8.78 -12.52
N GLU A 94 18.17 10.07 -12.74
CA GLU A 94 17.64 11.25 -12.06
C GLU A 94 16.17 11.60 -12.44
N SER A 95 15.33 11.83 -11.41
CA SER A 95 14.14 12.71 -11.30
C SER A 95 12.90 12.64 -12.25
N GLU A 96 11.75 12.26 -11.63
CA GLU A 96 10.38 12.84 -11.59
C GLU A 96 9.19 12.37 -12.47
N GLN A 97 8.49 11.24 -12.21
CA GLN A 97 7.05 10.82 -12.49
C GLN A 97 6.97 9.29 -12.72
N TYR A 98 6.27 8.53 -11.88
CA TYR A 98 6.85 7.36 -11.20
C TYR A 98 6.34 6.00 -11.72
N HIS A 99 7.24 5.14 -12.21
CA HIS A 99 6.99 3.70 -12.38
C HIS A 99 7.78 2.87 -11.37
N THR A 100 7.42 1.61 -11.10
CA THR A 100 8.37 0.67 -10.48
C THR A 100 9.44 0.21 -11.44
N TYR A 101 10.64 -0.06 -10.92
CA TYR A 101 11.77 -0.60 -11.69
C TYR A 101 11.49 -1.97 -12.30
N ASN A 102 10.52 -2.68 -11.72
CA ASN A 102 9.93 -3.84 -12.33
C ASN A 102 8.77 -3.38 -13.19
N LEU A 103 8.77 -3.76 -14.46
CA LEU A 103 7.63 -3.65 -15.35
C LEU A 103 7.19 -5.04 -15.76
N VAL A 104 5.98 -5.13 -16.27
CA VAL A 104 5.46 -6.36 -16.85
C VAL A 104 6.13 -6.56 -18.23
N ASN A 105 6.55 -7.78 -18.55
CA ASN A 105 7.12 -8.03 -19.88
C ASN A 105 6.07 -7.80 -20.97
N SER A 106 6.33 -6.87 -21.90
CA SER A 106 5.48 -6.56 -23.05
C SER A 106 6.15 -7.01 -24.37
N PRO A 107 5.42 -7.55 -25.36
CA PRO A 107 3.97 -7.74 -25.38
C PRO A 107 3.51 -9.02 -24.67
N ARG A 108 2.37 -8.98 -23.97
CA ARG A 108 1.74 -10.17 -23.36
C ARG A 108 0.25 -10.04 -23.09
N THR A 109 -0.39 -11.20 -22.89
CA THR A 109 -1.74 -11.26 -22.34
C THR A 109 -1.70 -11.41 -20.82
N ILE A 110 -2.46 -10.58 -20.11
CA ILE A 110 -2.68 -10.64 -18.66
C ILE A 110 -4.07 -11.23 -18.42
N ASN A 111 -4.13 -12.38 -17.77
CA ASN A 111 -5.38 -13.06 -17.44
C ASN A 111 -5.86 -12.59 -16.07
N VAL A 112 -6.99 -11.89 -16.05
CA VAL A 112 -7.61 -11.36 -14.82
C VAL A 112 -8.81 -12.22 -14.44
N ILE A 113 -8.96 -12.50 -13.16
CA ILE A 113 -10.16 -13.10 -12.60
C ILE A 113 -10.77 -12.20 -11.53
N GLY A 114 -12.06 -11.89 -11.67
CA GLY A 114 -12.88 -11.36 -10.59
C GLY A 114 -13.36 -12.50 -9.70
N TYR A 115 -12.92 -12.54 -8.44
CA TYR A 115 -13.29 -13.59 -7.50
C TYR A 115 -14.76 -13.46 -7.09
N THR A 116 -15.50 -14.57 -7.08
CA THR A 116 -16.95 -14.61 -6.77
C THR A 116 -17.32 -15.56 -5.62
N GLY A 117 -16.34 -16.01 -4.82
CA GLY A 117 -16.58 -16.86 -3.65
C GLY A 117 -17.25 -16.12 -2.48
N SER A 118 -17.77 -16.85 -1.50
CA SER A 118 -18.70 -16.29 -0.50
C SER A 118 -18.10 -15.35 0.56
N SER A 119 -16.80 -15.47 0.89
CA SER A 119 -16.17 -14.68 1.97
C SER A 119 -15.63 -13.34 1.48
N GLN A 120 -15.12 -13.29 0.25
CA GLN A 120 -14.44 -12.13 -0.32
C GLN A 120 -14.82 -11.90 -1.79
N GLY A 121 -16.00 -12.36 -2.20
CA GLY A 121 -16.47 -12.24 -3.59
C GLY A 121 -16.82 -10.80 -3.92
N LEU A 122 -16.47 -10.38 -5.14
CA LEU A 122 -16.89 -9.10 -5.70
C LEU A 122 -18.41 -9.02 -5.76
N SER A 123 -18.97 -7.89 -5.34
CA SER A 123 -20.40 -7.61 -5.54
C SER A 123 -20.72 -7.47 -7.04
N THR A 124 -21.99 -7.56 -7.42
CA THR A 124 -22.40 -7.31 -8.82
C THR A 124 -21.94 -5.94 -9.33
N LYS A 125 -21.94 -4.91 -8.47
CA LYS A 125 -21.45 -3.57 -8.82
C LYS A 125 -19.94 -3.57 -9.11
N MET A 126 -19.16 -4.22 -8.25
CA MET A 126 -17.71 -4.35 -8.43
C MET A 126 -17.36 -5.20 -9.67
N GLN A 127 -18.14 -6.24 -9.97
CA GLN A 127 -17.96 -7.05 -11.18
C GLN A 127 -18.20 -6.22 -12.45
N THR A 128 -19.26 -5.40 -12.48
CA THR A 128 -19.50 -4.46 -13.59
C THR A 128 -18.37 -3.44 -13.71
N ALA A 129 -17.92 -2.86 -12.60
CA ALA A 129 -16.82 -1.91 -12.59
C ALA A 129 -15.49 -2.54 -13.07
N LEU A 130 -15.20 -3.79 -12.68
CA LEU A 130 -14.03 -4.53 -13.15
C LEU A 130 -14.07 -4.79 -14.66
N GLN A 131 -15.23 -5.17 -15.21
CA GLN A 131 -15.37 -5.30 -16.66
C GLN A 131 -15.05 -3.98 -17.37
N GLN A 132 -15.62 -2.87 -16.90
CA GLN A 132 -15.38 -1.55 -17.48
C GLN A 132 -13.91 -1.11 -17.33
N ALA A 133 -13.25 -1.45 -16.23
CA ALA A 133 -11.83 -1.16 -16.04
C ALA A 133 -10.98 -1.93 -17.06
N ILE A 134 -11.24 -3.23 -17.27
CA ILE A 134 -10.53 -4.05 -18.26
C ILE A 134 -10.78 -3.56 -19.68
N ASP A 135 -12.00 -3.14 -20.00
CA ASP A 135 -12.33 -2.52 -21.29
C ASP A 135 -11.50 -1.24 -21.48
N ASN A 136 -11.44 -0.35 -20.46
CA ASN A 136 -10.64 0.88 -20.50
C ASN A 136 -9.14 0.62 -20.69
N TYR A 137 -8.57 -0.44 -20.12
CA TYR A 137 -7.18 -0.86 -20.35
C TYR A 137 -6.96 -1.31 -21.80
N ASN A 138 -7.85 -2.15 -22.33
CA ASN A 138 -7.73 -2.67 -23.69
C ASN A 138 -7.94 -1.58 -24.76
N ASP A 139 -8.72 -0.55 -24.46
CA ASP A 139 -8.92 0.61 -25.35
C ASP A 139 -7.65 1.46 -25.54
N GLN A 140 -6.64 1.33 -24.66
CA GLN A 140 -5.37 2.05 -24.79
C GLN A 140 -4.43 1.44 -25.86
N ASN A 141 -4.72 0.23 -26.37
CA ASN A 141 -3.91 -0.46 -27.37
C ASN A 141 -2.41 -0.58 -26.97
N LEU A 142 -2.18 -0.94 -25.71
CA LEU A 142 -0.86 -1.19 -25.15
C LEU A 142 -0.28 -2.51 -25.70
N GLY A 143 1.03 -2.74 -25.55
CA GLY A 143 1.60 -4.08 -25.73
C GLY A 143 1.07 -5.13 -24.72
N LEU A 144 0.32 -4.69 -23.71
CA LEU A 144 -0.44 -5.54 -22.79
C LEU A 144 -1.90 -5.69 -23.25
N THR A 145 -2.39 -6.94 -23.31
CA THR A 145 -3.81 -7.24 -23.55
C THR A 145 -4.41 -7.92 -22.32
N PHE A 146 -5.55 -7.46 -21.85
CA PHE A 146 -6.20 -8.00 -20.66
C PHE A 146 -7.39 -8.90 -21.03
N THR A 147 -7.47 -10.07 -20.43
CA THR A 147 -8.67 -10.92 -20.46
C THR A 147 -9.33 -10.94 -19.09
N LEU A 148 -10.65 -11.07 -19.05
CA LEU A 148 -11.41 -11.14 -17.80
C LEU A 148 -12.34 -12.34 -17.77
N THR A 149 -12.37 -13.01 -16.63
CA THR A 149 -13.42 -13.95 -16.27
C THR A 149 -13.83 -13.78 -14.82
N PHE A 150 -14.89 -14.46 -14.41
CA PHE A 150 -15.37 -14.46 -13.04
C PHE A 150 -15.48 -15.90 -12.53
N GLY A 151 -15.05 -16.14 -11.29
CA GLY A 151 -15.07 -17.49 -10.73
C GLY A 151 -14.29 -17.62 -9.43
N THR A 152 -14.00 -18.87 -9.05
CA THR A 152 -13.30 -19.20 -7.80
C THR A 152 -11.96 -19.91 -8.01
N ASN A 153 -11.72 -20.50 -9.18
CA ASN A 153 -10.43 -21.13 -9.50
C ASN A 153 -9.44 -20.08 -10.02
N TYR A 154 -8.86 -19.31 -9.10
CA TYR A 154 -7.99 -18.17 -9.43
C TYR A 154 -6.51 -18.53 -9.63
N ASN A 155 -6.09 -19.74 -9.26
CA ASN A 155 -4.69 -20.18 -9.35
C ASN A 155 -4.03 -19.94 -10.73
N PRO A 156 -4.67 -20.22 -11.88
CA PRO A 156 -4.04 -20.06 -13.19
C PRO A 156 -4.03 -18.61 -13.72
N TYR A 157 -4.55 -17.64 -12.97
CA TYR A 157 -4.66 -16.24 -13.42
C TYR A 157 -3.49 -15.40 -12.93
N ASP A 158 -3.12 -14.41 -13.75
CA ASP A 158 -2.06 -13.45 -13.47
C ASP A 158 -2.48 -12.47 -12.37
N ILE A 159 -3.71 -11.95 -12.44
CA ILE A 159 -4.28 -11.01 -11.45
C ILE A 159 -5.61 -11.56 -10.91
N VAL A 160 -5.79 -11.44 -9.60
CA VAL A 160 -6.98 -11.85 -8.85
C VAL A 160 -7.56 -10.63 -8.13
N VAL A 161 -8.75 -10.20 -8.57
CA VAL A 161 -9.47 -9.08 -7.96
C VAL A 161 -10.53 -9.64 -7.00
N TYR A 162 -10.43 -9.31 -5.72
CA TYR A 162 -11.32 -9.82 -4.67
C TYR A 162 -11.71 -8.71 -3.67
N SER A 163 -12.76 -8.96 -2.89
CA SER A 163 -13.38 -7.96 -2.00
C SER A 163 -13.35 -8.37 -0.54
N PRO A 164 -12.26 -8.13 0.20
CA PRO A 164 -12.26 -8.22 1.66
C PRO A 164 -13.19 -7.17 2.29
N SER A 165 -13.59 -7.41 3.54
CA SER A 165 -14.29 -6.41 4.35
C SER A 165 -13.37 -5.24 4.67
N GLY A 166 -13.87 -4.01 4.55
CA GLY A 166 -13.08 -2.81 4.84
C GLY A 166 -13.83 -1.52 4.54
N GLY A 167 -13.12 -0.40 4.66
CA GLY A 167 -13.61 0.93 4.27
C GLY A 167 -13.78 1.08 2.75
N ALA A 168 -13.73 2.31 2.26
CA ALA A 168 -13.71 2.56 0.82
C ALA A 168 -12.25 2.71 0.36
N GLY A 169 -11.88 2.02 -0.72
CA GLY A 169 -10.52 2.00 -1.27
C GLY A 169 -10.16 0.62 -1.79
N GLY A 170 -8.91 0.47 -2.20
CA GLY A 170 -8.31 -0.78 -2.58
C GLY A 170 -6.88 -0.87 -2.08
N GLN A 171 -6.26 -2.02 -2.31
CA GLN A 171 -4.83 -2.21 -2.14
C GLN A 171 -4.33 -3.22 -3.17
N ALA A 172 -3.14 -2.98 -3.69
CA ALA A 172 -2.45 -3.86 -4.62
C ALA A 172 -0.97 -3.86 -4.29
N GLY A 173 -0.12 -4.18 -5.25
CA GLY A 173 1.31 -4.20 -5.09
C GLY A 173 1.96 -4.11 -6.46
N PHE A 174 3.28 -4.12 -6.47
CA PHE A 174 4.04 -3.90 -7.70
C PHE A 174 4.44 -5.19 -8.41
N PRO A 175 4.65 -5.14 -9.74
CA PRO A 175 5.17 -6.27 -10.50
C PRO A 175 6.55 -6.72 -10.00
N SER A 176 6.90 -7.97 -10.30
CA SER A 176 8.21 -8.55 -10.00
C SER A 176 8.58 -9.61 -11.03
N GLY A 177 9.86 -9.68 -11.40
CA GLY A 177 10.36 -10.69 -12.34
C GLY A 177 9.74 -10.64 -13.75
N GLY A 178 9.16 -9.50 -14.14
CA GLY A 178 8.44 -9.35 -15.41
C GLY A 178 6.98 -9.78 -15.38
N ASP A 179 6.46 -10.21 -14.22
CA ASP A 179 5.07 -10.59 -13.98
C ASP A 179 4.30 -9.52 -13.20
N PRO A 180 2.99 -9.35 -13.47
CA PRO A 180 2.17 -8.42 -12.72
C PRO A 180 2.01 -8.88 -11.26
N TYR A 181 1.70 -7.94 -10.38
CA TYR A 181 1.31 -8.31 -9.02
C TYR A 181 -0.02 -9.07 -9.01
N LYS A 182 -0.09 -10.17 -8.27
CA LYS A 182 -1.21 -11.10 -8.35
C LYS A 182 -2.48 -10.63 -7.64
N TRP A 183 -2.37 -9.87 -6.55
CA TRP A 183 -3.49 -9.68 -5.61
C TRP A 183 -4.02 -8.26 -5.64
N VAL A 184 -5.30 -8.09 -5.94
CA VAL A 184 -5.98 -6.79 -5.88
C VAL A 184 -7.15 -6.86 -4.91
N GLN A 185 -7.03 -6.13 -3.81
CA GLN A 185 -8.08 -5.96 -2.81
C GLN A 185 -8.95 -4.76 -3.18
N ILE A 186 -10.26 -4.96 -3.26
CA ILE A 186 -11.24 -3.90 -3.45
C ILE A 186 -12.20 -3.94 -2.27
N TYR A 187 -12.06 -3.03 -1.31
CA TYR A 187 -12.77 -3.15 -0.04
C TYR A 187 -14.29 -3.00 -0.19
N SER A 188 -15.03 -3.79 0.60
CA SER A 188 -16.49 -3.87 0.54
C SER A 188 -17.21 -2.52 0.75
N GLY A 189 -16.58 -1.54 1.42
CA GLY A 189 -17.12 -0.19 1.61
C GLY A 189 -17.32 0.59 0.31
N LEU A 190 -16.63 0.23 -0.79
CA LEU A 190 -16.87 0.80 -2.12
C LEU A 190 -18.27 0.50 -2.66
N ASN A 191 -19.00 -0.47 -2.11
CA ASN A 191 -20.40 -0.70 -2.45
C ASN A 191 -21.30 0.52 -2.18
N ASN A 192 -20.89 1.41 -1.27
CA ASN A 192 -21.61 2.65 -0.97
C ASN A 192 -21.41 3.75 -2.02
N TYR A 193 -20.50 3.55 -2.98
CA TYR A 193 -20.14 4.51 -4.02
C TYR A 193 -20.72 4.12 -5.38
N THR A 194 -20.60 5.02 -6.36
CA THR A 194 -21.06 4.77 -7.73
C THR A 194 -20.19 3.70 -8.41
N THR A 195 -20.73 3.05 -9.44
CA THR A 195 -19.95 2.12 -10.27
C THR A 195 -18.73 2.83 -10.88
N THR A 196 -18.85 4.11 -11.22
CA THR A 196 -17.76 4.95 -11.72
C THR A 196 -16.60 5.05 -10.74
N VAL A 197 -16.88 5.31 -9.45
CA VAL A 197 -15.84 5.35 -8.41
C VAL A 197 -15.24 3.96 -8.18
N ASN A 198 -16.05 2.90 -8.20
CA ASN A 198 -15.52 1.52 -8.11
C ASN A 198 -14.57 1.23 -9.27
N ARG A 199 -14.92 1.63 -10.49
CA ARG A 199 -14.10 1.47 -11.69
C ARG A 199 -12.78 2.23 -11.54
N HIS A 200 -12.84 3.49 -11.07
CA HIS A 200 -11.64 4.30 -10.84
C HIS A 200 -10.67 3.61 -9.88
N VAL A 201 -11.14 3.14 -8.73
CA VAL A 201 -10.28 2.43 -7.76
C VAL A 201 -9.74 1.13 -8.37
N ILE A 202 -10.56 0.33 -9.05
CA ILE A 202 -10.08 -0.90 -9.70
C ILE A 202 -9.01 -0.61 -10.76
N MET A 203 -9.19 0.45 -11.56
CA MET A 203 -8.19 0.88 -12.53
C MET A 203 -6.88 1.27 -11.84
N HIS A 204 -6.97 2.05 -10.76
CA HIS A 204 -5.83 2.45 -9.94
C HIS A 204 -5.04 1.24 -9.42
N GLU A 205 -5.72 0.29 -8.77
CA GLU A 205 -5.06 -0.89 -8.19
C GLU A 205 -4.42 -1.79 -9.25
N ILE A 206 -5.06 -1.99 -10.40
CA ILE A 206 -4.46 -2.73 -11.52
C ILE A 206 -3.26 -1.95 -12.10
N GLY A 207 -3.28 -0.62 -12.01
CA GLY A 207 -2.19 0.25 -12.42
C GLY A 207 -0.92 -0.05 -11.63
N HIS A 208 -1.04 -0.17 -10.31
CA HIS A 208 0.05 -0.66 -9.46
C HIS A 208 0.54 -2.05 -9.85
N CYS A 209 -0.36 -2.97 -10.19
CA CYS A 209 0.02 -4.33 -10.60
C CYS A 209 0.89 -4.36 -11.86
N ILE A 210 0.80 -3.32 -12.70
CA ILE A 210 1.64 -3.13 -13.89
C ILE A 210 2.69 -2.02 -13.70
N GLY A 211 2.94 -1.59 -12.47
CA GLY A 211 4.07 -0.74 -12.12
C GLY A 211 3.83 0.76 -12.20
N MET A 212 2.60 1.24 -12.37
CA MET A 212 2.28 2.66 -12.17
C MET A 212 2.32 3.01 -10.68
N ARG A 213 2.80 4.20 -10.31
CA ARG A 213 2.76 4.69 -8.92
C ARG A 213 1.88 5.93 -8.79
N HIS A 214 1.70 6.41 -7.56
CA HIS A 214 0.96 7.64 -7.32
C HIS A 214 1.61 8.84 -8.00
N THR A 215 0.81 9.64 -8.71
CA THR A 215 1.28 10.86 -9.42
C THR A 215 1.47 12.06 -8.50
N ASP A 216 0.88 12.03 -7.31
CA ASP A 216 0.96 13.10 -6.31
C ASP A 216 1.62 12.66 -5.01
N TRP A 217 2.37 11.54 -4.99
CA TRP A 217 3.10 11.03 -3.83
C TRP A 217 3.83 12.18 -3.09
N PHE A 218 4.61 13.00 -3.79
CA PHE A 218 5.40 14.11 -3.23
C PHE A 218 4.63 15.16 -2.41
N SER A 219 3.31 15.27 -2.62
CA SER A 219 2.46 16.26 -1.97
C SER A 219 1.29 15.67 -1.20
N ARG A 220 0.87 14.46 -1.59
CA ARG A 220 -0.38 13.80 -1.18
C ARG A 220 -1.59 14.74 -1.30
N GLN A 221 -1.57 15.65 -2.29
CA GLN A 221 -2.58 16.71 -2.42
C GLN A 221 -3.99 16.15 -2.63
N SER A 222 -4.12 15.03 -3.33
CA SER A 222 -5.40 14.34 -3.50
C SER A 222 -5.99 13.86 -2.17
N CYS A 223 -5.14 13.60 -1.17
CA CYS A 223 -5.53 13.19 0.18
C CYS A 223 -5.80 14.39 1.13
N GLY A 224 -5.77 15.63 0.63
CA GLY A 224 -5.94 16.83 1.45
C GLY A 224 -4.72 17.17 2.31
N GLN A 225 -3.60 16.52 2.05
CA GLN A 225 -2.31 16.84 2.65
C GLN A 225 -1.57 17.81 1.72
N ASN A 226 -0.79 18.72 2.29
CA ASN A 226 0.09 19.64 1.54
C ASN A 226 1.46 19.69 2.24
N SER A 227 1.89 18.55 2.76
CA SER A 227 3.21 18.37 3.33
C SER A 227 4.13 17.94 2.21
N ASN A 228 5.13 18.77 1.92
CA ASN A 228 6.31 18.36 1.16
C ASN A 228 6.98 17.24 1.97
N GLU A 229 7.18 16.04 1.40
CA GLU A 229 7.73 14.83 2.05
C GLU A 229 9.23 14.96 2.42
N GLY A 230 9.63 16.08 3.02
CA GLY A 230 11.03 16.40 3.31
C GLY A 230 11.84 16.69 2.05
N GLU A 231 13.04 17.25 2.20
CA GLU A 231 14.02 17.35 1.11
C GLU A 231 14.55 15.94 0.75
N GLY A 232 13.75 15.13 0.07
CA GLY A 232 14.14 13.88 -0.56
C GLY A 232 14.21 14.06 -2.07
N SER A 233 15.19 14.82 -2.55
CA SER A 233 15.42 15.12 -3.97
C SER A 233 16.00 13.94 -4.77
N VAL A 234 15.65 12.70 -4.42
CA VAL A 234 16.16 11.52 -5.10
C VAL A 234 15.03 10.51 -5.19
N GLY A 235 14.35 10.49 -6.35
CA GLY A 235 14.07 9.17 -6.89
C GLY A 235 12.75 8.81 -7.57
N ALA A 236 12.57 9.17 -8.82
CA ALA A 236 11.96 8.23 -9.75
C ALA A 236 12.24 8.62 -11.17
N VAL A 237 11.92 7.71 -12.09
CA VAL A 237 12.09 7.88 -13.52
C VAL A 237 10.89 8.60 -14.11
N HIS A 238 10.99 9.92 -14.40
CA HIS A 238 9.97 10.67 -15.16
C HIS A 238 9.61 9.97 -16.45
N ILE A 239 8.30 9.82 -16.70
CA ILE A 239 7.80 9.40 -17.99
C ILE A 239 7.75 10.62 -18.93
N PRO A 240 8.58 10.65 -20.00
CA PRO A 240 8.59 11.75 -20.96
C PRO A 240 7.19 12.06 -21.49
N GLY A 241 6.77 13.32 -21.37
CA GLY A 241 5.46 13.78 -21.83
C GLY A 241 4.40 13.94 -20.74
N THR A 242 4.73 13.61 -19.48
CA THR A 242 3.85 13.85 -18.31
C THR A 242 4.30 15.09 -17.50
N PRO A 243 3.41 15.76 -16.74
CA PRO A 243 3.76 16.92 -15.94
C PRO A 243 4.54 16.51 -14.69
N THR A 244 5.48 17.33 -14.22
CA THR A 244 6.16 17.09 -12.92
C THR A 244 5.35 17.59 -11.72
N GLY A 245 4.27 18.34 -11.96
CA GLY A 245 3.36 18.83 -10.92
C GLY A 245 2.08 18.00 -10.80
N TYR A 246 1.20 18.43 -9.89
CA TYR A 246 -0.08 17.78 -9.63
C TYR A 246 -0.98 17.70 -10.87
N ASP A 247 -1.38 16.48 -11.25
CA ASP A 247 -2.41 16.22 -12.27
C ASP A 247 -3.72 15.77 -11.60
N ALA A 248 -4.66 16.70 -11.49
CA ALA A 248 -5.96 16.44 -10.87
C ALA A 248 -6.82 15.39 -11.59
N ASN A 249 -6.49 15.04 -12.84
CA ASN A 249 -7.27 14.10 -13.65
C ASN A 249 -6.67 12.70 -13.69
N SER A 250 -5.51 12.50 -13.05
CA SER A 250 -4.84 11.21 -13.00
C SER A 250 -5.70 10.17 -12.26
N VAL A 251 -5.81 8.97 -12.83
CA VAL A 251 -6.36 7.80 -12.14
C VAL A 251 -5.42 7.34 -11.03
N MET A 252 -4.13 7.62 -11.16
CA MET A 252 -3.08 7.27 -10.21
C MET A 252 -2.87 8.37 -9.15
N LEU A 253 -3.89 9.14 -8.78
CA LEU A 253 -3.84 9.98 -7.58
C LEU A 253 -3.93 9.11 -6.31
N ALA A 254 -3.12 9.40 -5.30
CA ALA A 254 -3.03 8.62 -4.05
C ALA A 254 -4.37 8.46 -3.31
N CYS A 255 -5.26 9.46 -3.43
CA CYS A 255 -6.61 9.37 -2.90
C CYS A 255 -7.64 9.67 -3.99
N PHE A 256 -8.58 8.73 -4.18
CA PHE A 256 -9.76 8.95 -4.99
C PHE A 256 -10.77 9.87 -4.29
N ASN A 257 -11.71 10.44 -5.05
CA ASN A 257 -12.83 11.20 -4.50
C ASN A 257 -14.16 10.77 -5.13
N THR A 258 -15.28 11.24 -4.59
CA THR A 258 -16.62 10.87 -5.07
C THR A 258 -16.94 11.36 -6.49
N GLY A 259 -16.18 12.34 -6.98
CA GLY A 259 -16.25 12.88 -8.35
C GLY A 259 -15.25 12.24 -9.32
N SER A 260 -14.48 11.23 -8.91
CA SER A 260 -13.54 10.52 -9.78
C SER A 260 -14.22 10.04 -11.07
N SER A 261 -13.58 10.31 -12.22
CA SER A 261 -14.12 10.01 -13.55
C SER A 261 -14.16 8.51 -13.85
N GLY A 262 -13.21 7.75 -13.30
CA GLY A 262 -12.95 6.37 -13.71
C GLY A 262 -12.55 6.24 -15.18
N GLU A 263 -11.95 7.28 -15.76
CA GLU A 263 -11.39 7.29 -17.11
C GLU A 263 -9.94 7.75 -17.03
N TRP A 264 -9.08 7.23 -17.91
CA TRP A 264 -7.68 7.66 -17.98
C TRP A 264 -7.58 9.16 -18.31
N GLY A 265 -6.84 9.90 -17.48
CA GLY A 265 -6.40 11.25 -17.79
C GLY A 265 -5.45 11.24 -19.00
N TYR A 266 -5.30 12.40 -19.65
CA TYR A 266 -4.42 12.52 -20.82
C TYR A 266 -2.98 12.07 -20.53
N TYR A 267 -2.45 12.41 -19.35
CA TYR A 267 -1.10 12.05 -18.97
C TYR A 267 -0.98 10.59 -18.48
N ASP A 268 -2.05 9.99 -17.96
CA ASP A 268 -2.08 8.54 -17.69
C ASP A 268 -1.90 7.75 -18.99
N GLN A 269 -2.54 8.19 -20.07
CA GLN A 269 -2.46 7.52 -21.38
C GLN A 269 -1.03 7.60 -21.95
N ILE A 270 -0.39 8.78 -21.84
CA ILE A 270 1.02 8.94 -22.21
C ILE A 270 1.92 8.04 -21.35
N ALA A 271 1.63 7.96 -20.05
CA ALA A 271 2.38 7.11 -19.14
C ALA A 271 2.27 5.63 -19.55
N LEU A 272 1.06 5.15 -19.80
CA LEU A 272 0.82 3.77 -20.22
C LEU A 272 1.48 3.43 -21.56
N ASP A 273 1.39 4.30 -22.57
CA ASP A 273 2.01 4.11 -23.91
C ASP A 273 3.53 4.10 -23.84
N TYR A 274 4.13 4.92 -22.96
CA TYR A 274 5.57 4.89 -22.74
C TYR A 274 6.05 3.58 -22.10
N LEU A 275 5.25 2.99 -21.22
CA LEU A 275 5.59 1.76 -20.51
C LEU A 275 5.40 0.50 -21.37
N TYR A 276 4.39 0.46 -22.25
CA TYR A 276 3.88 -0.80 -22.84
C TYR A 276 3.45 -0.76 -24.29
#